data_AF-A0A5B0QF82-F1
#
_entry.id   AF-A0A5B0QF82-F1
#
_cell.length_a   1.000
_cell.length_b   1.000
_cell.length_c   1.000
_cell.angle_alpha   90.00
_cell.angle_beta   90.00
_cell.angle_gamma   90.00
#
_symmetry.space_group_name_H-M   'P 1'
#
loop_
_entity.id
_entity.type
_entity.pdbx_description
1 polymer ?
#
loop_
_entity_poly.entity_id
_entity_poly.type
_entity_poly.pdbx_seq_one_letter_code
_entity_poly.pdbx_strand_id
1 'polypeptide(L)'
;MAGSLSFILLCLQVVSVVLANSDPSAHIHRRSPEKAPKPSGSRAPKAPAPGVVPSPIRGPNGNSPDPKGTAKPVPFGFGSKVTGGGNATPQTPKDTAQLEAWLTDKVPRVILINKTYDFTSPTNTTANGW
;
A
#
# COMPACT_ATOMS: atom_id res chain seq x y z
N MET A 1 -4.08 -16.29 -45.02
CA MET A 1 -3.10 -15.83 -44.01
C MET A 1 -3.32 -14.34 -43.67
N ALA A 2 -4.54 -13.94 -43.29
CA ALA A 2 -4.91 -12.51 -43.17
C ALA A 2 -4.98 -11.97 -41.72
N GLY A 3 -4.96 -12.84 -40.70
CA GLY A 3 -5.07 -12.43 -39.29
C GLY A 3 -3.76 -11.91 -38.66
N SER A 4 -2.61 -12.27 -39.24
CA SER A 4 -1.29 -11.90 -38.68
C SER A 4 -1.02 -10.39 -38.79
N LEU A 5 -1.39 -9.78 -39.92
CA LEU A 5 -1.16 -8.35 -40.15
C LEU A 5 -2.02 -7.48 -39.20
N SER A 6 -3.29 -7.84 -39.00
CA SER A 6 -4.18 -7.12 -38.07
C SER A 6 -3.70 -7.21 -36.62
N PHE A 7 -3.12 -8.35 -36.23
CA PHE A 7 -2.55 -8.54 -34.90
C PHE A 7 -1.27 -7.72 -34.72
N ILE A 8 -0.39 -7.70 -35.73
CA ILE A 8 0.83 -6.88 -35.72
C ILE A 8 0.49 -5.39 -35.63
N LEU A 9 -0.50 -4.92 -36.40
CA LEU A 9 -0.95 -3.53 -36.36
C LEU A 9 -1.55 -3.15 -35.00
N LEU A 10 -2.33 -4.06 -34.37
CA LEU A 10 -2.86 -3.86 -33.03
C LEU A 10 -1.73 -3.78 -31.98
N CYS A 11 -0.74 -4.67 -32.06
CA CYS A 11 0.44 -4.65 -31.18
C CYS A 11 1.23 -3.34 -31.34
N LEU A 12 1.49 -2.91 -32.57
CA LEU A 12 2.21 -1.66 -32.84
C LEU A 12 1.48 -0.45 -32.23
N GLN A 13 0.15 -0.41 -32.39
CA GLN A 13 -0.68 0.70 -31.91
C GLN A 13 -0.73 0.77 -30.37
N VAL A 14 -0.77 -0.38 -29.68
CA VAL A 14 -0.68 -0.44 -28.22
C VAL A 14 0.69 0.06 -27.73
N VAL A 15 1.78 -0.35 -28.39
CA VAL A 15 3.14 0.09 -28.02
C VAL A 15 3.31 1.60 -28.21
N SER A 16 2.80 2.17 -29.31
CA SER A 16 2.84 3.62 -29.55
C SER A 16 2.05 4.40 -28.48
N VAL A 17 0.89 3.92 -28.05
CA VAL A 17 0.08 4.55 -27.00
C VAL A 17 0.80 4.51 -25.64
N VAL A 18 1.47 3.39 -25.31
CA VAL A 18 2.25 3.28 -24.07
C VAL A 18 3.46 4.24 -24.09
N LEU A 19 4.16 4.32 -25.22
CA LEU A 19 5.34 5.18 -25.35
C LEU A 19 4.98 6.68 -25.35
N ALA A 20 3.84 7.07 -25.91
CA ALA A 20 3.35 8.45 -25.88
C ALA A 20 2.89 8.91 -24.48
N ASN A 21 2.46 7.98 -23.62
CA ASN A 21 2.09 8.26 -22.23
C ASN A 21 3.29 8.16 -21.26
N SER A 22 4.48 7.84 -21.77
CA SER A 22 5.71 7.80 -20.99
C SER A 22 6.34 9.19 -20.97
N ASP A 23 6.23 9.90 -19.84
CA ASP A 23 6.90 11.18 -19.62
C ASP A 23 8.44 10.97 -19.61
N PRO A 24 9.22 11.52 -20.56
CA PRO A 24 10.66 11.33 -20.60
C PRO A 24 11.39 12.44 -19.81
N SER A 25 10.88 12.84 -18.64
CA SER A 25 11.62 13.76 -17.77
C SER A 25 12.56 12.99 -16.84
N ALA A 26 13.59 12.36 -17.43
CA ALA A 26 14.78 12.01 -16.68
C ALA A 26 15.57 13.29 -16.40
N HIS A 27 15.25 13.97 -15.30
CA HIS A 27 16.11 15.02 -14.75
C HIS A 27 17.42 14.38 -14.25
N ILE A 28 18.44 14.34 -15.11
CA ILE A 28 19.82 14.04 -14.74
C ILE A 28 20.30 15.17 -13.83
N HIS A 29 20.28 14.94 -12.51
CA HIS A 29 21.00 15.81 -11.57
C HIS A 29 22.51 15.55 -11.69
N ARG A 30 23.10 16.34 -12.58
CA ARG A 30 24.53 16.58 -12.74
C ARG A 30 25.14 16.95 -11.38
N ARG A 31 26.00 16.09 -10.81
CA ARG A 31 26.89 16.46 -9.70
C ARG A 31 27.72 17.68 -10.12
N SER A 32 27.66 18.76 -9.36
CA SER A 32 28.53 19.93 -9.46
C SER A 32 29.25 20.15 -8.10
N PRO A 33 30.49 20.66 -8.07
CA PRO A 33 31.53 20.16 -7.18
C PRO A 33 31.66 20.90 -5.83
N GLU A 34 32.00 20.10 -4.83
CA GLU A 34 33.01 20.30 -3.78
C GLU A 34 33.24 21.73 -3.23
N LYS A 35 32.73 21.98 -2.02
CA LYS A 35 33.17 23.10 -1.18
C LYS A 35 34.22 22.61 -0.16
N ALA A 36 35.46 23.07 -0.36
CA ALA A 36 36.66 22.83 0.44
C ALA A 36 36.63 23.54 1.86
N PRO A 37 37.59 23.28 2.78
CA PRO A 37 37.36 23.17 4.23
C PRO A 37 37.66 24.43 5.11
N LYS A 38 37.00 24.45 6.30
CA LYS A 38 37.31 24.98 7.67
C LYS A 38 38.17 26.28 7.87
N PRO A 39 37.92 27.13 8.91
CA PRO A 39 38.05 26.68 10.31
C PRO A 39 37.20 27.36 11.43
N SER A 40 37.17 26.63 12.56
CA SER A 40 37.15 27.07 13.98
C SER A 40 36.01 27.91 14.58
N GLY A 41 35.18 27.26 15.42
CA GLY A 41 34.96 27.71 16.81
C GLY A 41 33.64 28.39 17.19
N SER A 42 32.66 27.61 17.67
CA SER A 42 32.00 27.80 18.99
C SER A 42 30.94 26.71 19.23
N ARG A 43 30.63 26.46 20.49
CA ARG A 43 30.19 25.19 21.09
C ARG A 43 28.68 25.23 21.42
N ALA A 44 27.85 24.32 20.89
CA ALA A 44 26.48 24.05 21.39
C ALA A 44 25.93 22.69 20.85
N PRO A 45 25.02 22.01 21.56
CA PRO A 45 24.94 20.55 21.62
C PRO A 45 24.18 19.86 20.47
N LYS A 46 24.68 18.67 20.13
CA LYS A 46 24.17 17.72 19.13
C LYS A 46 22.72 17.32 19.44
N ALA A 47 21.81 17.62 18.51
CA ALA A 47 20.42 17.12 18.55
C ALA A 47 20.41 15.57 18.56
N PRO A 48 19.63 14.92 19.44
CA PRO A 48 19.46 13.48 19.42
C PRO A 48 18.69 13.03 18.16
N ALA A 49 19.07 11.89 17.60
CA ALA A 49 18.37 11.25 16.50
C ALA A 49 16.89 10.94 16.88
N PRO A 50 15.91 11.09 15.96
CA PRO A 50 14.53 10.71 16.24
C PRO A 50 14.47 9.20 16.48
N GLY A 51 14.16 8.88 17.73
CA GLY A 51 14.41 7.61 18.37
C GLY A 51 13.43 6.49 18.00
N VAL A 52 13.99 5.29 18.05
CA VAL A 52 13.33 4.05 18.45
C VAL A 52 12.51 4.34 19.72
N VAL A 53 11.21 4.08 19.70
CA VAL A 53 10.37 4.10 20.91
C VAL A 53 10.55 2.75 21.60
N PRO A 54 11.17 2.66 22.78
CA PRO A 54 11.20 1.42 23.55
C PRO A 54 9.84 1.22 24.21
N SER A 55 9.27 0.01 24.11
CA SER A 55 8.16 -0.42 24.96
C SER A 55 8.53 -0.20 26.43
N PRO A 56 7.68 0.43 27.26
CA PRO A 56 8.07 0.68 28.65
C PRO A 56 8.02 -0.64 29.43
N ILE A 57 9.19 -1.04 29.94
CA ILE A 57 9.28 -2.02 31.02
C ILE A 57 8.61 -1.42 32.26
N ARG A 58 7.63 -2.16 32.77
CA ARG A 58 6.81 -1.89 33.96
C ARG A 58 7.67 -1.65 35.21
N GLY A 59 7.55 -0.49 35.83
CA GLY A 59 8.04 -0.18 37.18
C GLY A 59 6.92 -0.29 38.23
N PRO A 60 7.24 -0.49 39.53
CA PRO A 60 6.25 -0.72 40.58
C PRO A 60 5.88 0.61 41.26
N ASN A 61 5.01 1.41 40.67
CA ASN A 61 4.29 2.43 41.43
C ASN A 61 2.83 2.51 40.95
N GLY A 62 1.92 2.35 41.92
CA GLY A 62 0.52 2.02 41.71
C GLY A 62 -0.40 3.15 41.27
N ASN A 63 0.09 4.13 40.50
CA ASN A 63 -0.73 5.22 39.98
C ASN A 63 -0.49 5.36 38.47
N SER A 64 -0.90 4.36 37.68
CA SER A 64 -1.05 4.55 36.24
C SER A 64 -2.31 5.37 35.99
N PRO A 65 -2.24 6.54 35.34
CA PRO A 65 -3.45 7.13 34.78
C PRO A 65 -3.95 6.11 33.76
N ASP A 66 -5.09 5.46 34.04
CA ASP A 66 -5.77 4.62 33.06
C ASP A 66 -5.89 5.43 31.77
N PRO A 67 -5.15 5.09 30.69
CA PRO A 67 -5.31 5.81 29.45
C PRO A 67 -6.63 5.29 28.90
N LYS A 68 -7.71 5.98 29.24
CA LYS A 68 -9.04 5.82 28.66
C LYS A 68 -8.86 5.75 27.14
N GLY A 69 -8.84 4.53 26.61
CA GLY A 69 -8.34 4.20 25.28
C GLY A 69 -9.15 4.92 24.21
N THR A 70 -8.59 6.00 23.68
CA THR A 70 -9.20 6.84 22.63
C THR A 70 -8.35 6.88 21.36
N ALA A 71 -7.21 6.18 21.33
CA ALA A 71 -6.39 6.05 20.14
C ALA A 71 -6.95 4.95 19.22
N LYS A 72 -7.18 5.28 17.93
CA LYS A 72 -7.50 4.28 16.90
C LYS A 72 -6.31 3.32 16.77
N PRO A 73 -6.54 1.99 16.65
CA PRO A 73 -5.46 1.04 16.47
C PRO A 73 -4.68 1.32 15.16
N VAL A 74 -3.35 1.22 15.22
CA VAL A 74 -2.45 1.52 14.10
C VAL A 74 -1.66 0.26 13.72
N PRO A 75 -1.50 -0.08 12.42
CA PRO A 75 -0.71 -1.22 11.99
C PRO A 75 0.79 -1.05 12.30
N PHE A 76 1.49 -2.17 12.51
CA PHE A 76 2.92 -2.19 12.89
C PHE A 76 3.75 -3.12 11.98
N GLY A 77 5.08 -3.07 12.15
CA GLY A 77 6.03 -3.88 11.38
C GLY A 77 6.11 -3.47 9.90
N PHE A 78 6.35 -4.46 9.03
CA PHE A 78 6.44 -4.23 7.57
C PHE A 78 5.15 -3.62 6.97
N GLY A 79 4.00 -3.89 7.58
CA GLY A 79 2.70 -3.36 7.17
C GLY A 79 2.33 -2.00 7.79
N SER A 80 3.25 -1.29 8.46
CA SER A 80 2.92 -0.08 9.23
C SER A 80 2.32 1.08 8.44
N LYS A 81 2.29 1.01 7.10
CA LYS A 81 1.74 2.04 6.21
C LYS A 81 0.46 1.62 5.47
N VAL A 82 -0.10 0.45 5.76
CA VAL A 82 -1.35 0.01 5.10
C VAL A 82 -2.52 0.90 5.50
N THR A 83 -3.34 1.27 4.52
CA THR A 83 -4.58 2.03 4.71
C THR A 83 -5.83 1.25 4.32
N GLY A 84 -5.70 0.22 3.47
CA GLY A 84 -6.83 -0.58 2.97
C GLY A 84 -7.88 0.30 2.31
N GLY A 85 -9.13 0.20 2.78
CA GLY A 85 -10.25 1.05 2.35
C GLY A 85 -10.19 2.51 2.86
N GLY A 86 -9.23 2.85 3.73
CA GLY A 86 -9.08 4.20 4.28
C GLY A 86 -10.34 4.67 5.01
N ASN A 87 -10.84 5.85 4.61
CA ASN A 87 -12.08 6.45 5.15
C ASN A 87 -13.30 6.20 4.25
N ALA A 88 -13.25 5.23 3.33
CA ALA A 88 -14.40 4.91 2.49
C ALA A 88 -15.61 4.52 3.36
N THR A 89 -16.81 4.92 2.93
CA THR A 89 -18.05 4.56 3.62
C THR A 89 -18.19 3.03 3.63
N PRO A 90 -18.52 2.42 4.79
CA PRO A 90 -18.87 1.01 4.89
C PRO A 90 -19.93 0.59 3.87
N GLN A 91 -19.67 -0.46 3.11
CA GLN A 91 -20.62 -1.03 2.15
C GLN A 91 -20.80 -2.53 2.37
N THR A 92 -22.03 -2.99 2.27
CA THR A 92 -22.36 -4.42 2.35
C THR A 92 -22.70 -4.94 0.94
N PRO A 93 -21.99 -5.95 0.44
CA PRO A 93 -22.35 -6.58 -0.83
C PRO A 93 -23.74 -7.23 -0.78
N LYS A 94 -24.40 -7.28 -1.93
CA LYS A 94 -25.72 -7.90 -2.06
C LYS A 94 -25.63 -9.42 -2.23
N ASP A 95 -24.57 -9.93 -2.85
CA ASP A 95 -24.35 -11.35 -3.16
C ASP A 95 -22.85 -11.66 -3.33
N THR A 96 -22.53 -12.93 -3.58
CA THR A 96 -21.16 -13.44 -3.78
C THR A 96 -20.49 -12.83 -5.01
N ALA A 97 -21.24 -12.64 -6.10
CA ALA A 97 -20.74 -12.05 -7.34
C ALA A 97 -20.32 -10.58 -7.14
N GLN A 98 -21.11 -9.79 -6.40
CA GLN A 98 -20.74 -8.42 -6.07
C GLN A 98 -19.55 -8.37 -5.11
N LEU A 99 -19.46 -9.28 -4.14
CA LEU A 99 -18.30 -9.36 -3.25
C LEU A 99 -17.02 -9.62 -4.06
N GLU A 100 -17.05 -10.57 -4.99
CA GLU A 100 -15.91 -10.86 -5.88
C GLU A 100 -15.53 -9.65 -6.75
N ALA A 101 -16.52 -9.00 -7.36
CA ALA A 101 -16.29 -7.81 -8.16
C ALA A 101 -15.64 -6.67 -7.35
N TRP A 102 -16.04 -6.48 -6.09
CA TRP A 102 -15.47 -5.44 -5.22
C TRP A 102 -14.08 -5.78 -4.70
N LEU A 103 -13.77 -7.07 -4.50
CA LEU A 103 -12.45 -7.49 -4.03
C LEU A 103 -11.38 -7.42 -5.13
N THR A 104 -11.79 -7.49 -6.40
CA THR A 104 -10.88 -7.52 -7.56
C THR A 104 -10.72 -6.16 -8.24
N ASP A 105 -11.54 -5.16 -7.88
CA ASP A 105 -11.41 -3.81 -8.41
C ASP A 105 -10.24 -3.03 -7.76
N LYS A 106 -9.94 -1.85 -8.31
CA LYS A 106 -8.90 -0.94 -7.80
C LYS A 106 -9.47 0.19 -6.94
N VAL A 107 -10.73 0.12 -6.54
CA VAL A 107 -11.42 1.15 -5.77
C VAL A 107 -11.21 0.89 -4.28
N PRO A 108 -10.74 1.87 -3.48
CA PRO A 108 -10.66 1.72 -2.04
C PRO A 108 -12.05 1.51 -1.42
N ARG A 109 -12.25 0.39 -0.72
CA ARG A 109 -13.54 0.03 -0.11
C ARG A 109 -13.38 -0.49 1.31
N VAL A 110 -14.37 -0.20 2.15
CA VAL A 110 -14.57 -0.84 3.45
C VAL A 110 -15.76 -1.80 3.31
N ILE A 111 -15.48 -3.09 3.19
CA ILE A 111 -16.48 -4.11 2.89
C ILE A 111 -16.95 -4.77 4.18
N LEU A 112 -18.25 -4.71 4.45
CA LEU A 112 -18.88 -5.33 5.62
C LEU A 112 -19.38 -6.72 5.27
N ILE A 113 -18.88 -7.72 6.00
CA ILE A 113 -19.37 -9.09 5.95
C ILE A 113 -20.38 -9.26 7.08
N ASN A 114 -21.68 -9.15 6.76
CA ASN A 114 -22.78 -9.20 7.73
C ASN A 114 -23.71 -10.42 7.56
N LYS A 115 -23.37 -11.31 6.62
CA LYS A 115 -24.12 -12.54 6.31
C LYS A 115 -23.16 -13.55 5.69
N THR A 116 -23.63 -14.79 5.58
CA THR A 116 -22.89 -15.85 4.88
C THR A 116 -22.90 -15.61 3.38
N TYR A 117 -21.71 -15.58 2.78
CA TYR A 117 -21.50 -15.64 1.34
C TYR A 117 -21.00 -17.05 1.01
N ASP A 118 -21.86 -17.85 0.39
CA ASP A 118 -21.57 -19.26 0.11
C ASP A 118 -20.82 -19.43 -1.22
N PHE A 119 -19.56 -19.87 -1.14
CA PHE A 119 -18.69 -20.16 -2.29
C PHE A 119 -18.50 -21.66 -2.53
N THR A 120 -19.28 -22.54 -1.87
CA THR A 120 -19.11 -24.01 -1.95
C THR A 120 -19.61 -24.65 -3.25
N SER A 121 -20.02 -23.85 -4.25
CA SER A 121 -20.49 -24.38 -5.54
C SER A 121 -19.43 -25.24 -6.24
N PRO A 122 -19.79 -26.41 -6.81
CA PRO A 122 -18.85 -27.39 -7.34
C PRO A 122 -18.12 -26.98 -8.64
N THR A 123 -18.33 -25.76 -9.16
CA THR A 123 -17.77 -25.30 -10.44
C THR A 123 -16.25 -25.15 -10.45
N ASN A 124 -15.59 -25.21 -9.29
CA ASN A 124 -14.13 -25.24 -9.15
C ASN A 124 -13.60 -26.61 -8.65
N THR A 125 -14.42 -27.66 -8.65
CA THR A 125 -13.93 -29.01 -8.38
C THR A 125 -13.15 -29.47 -9.60
N THR A 126 -11.83 -29.34 -9.51
CA THR A 126 -10.87 -30.02 -10.38
C THR A 126 -11.05 -31.53 -10.17
N ALA A 127 -11.91 -32.16 -10.96
CA ALA A 127 -12.09 -33.61 -11.02
C ALA A 127 -10.87 -34.26 -11.72
N ASN A 128 -9.67 -33.99 -11.20
CA ASN A 128 -8.48 -34.71 -11.58
C ASN A 128 -8.39 -35.85 -10.58
N GLY A 129 -9.11 -36.93 -10.90
CA GLY A 129 -8.83 -38.22 -10.30
C GLY A 129 -7.34 -38.52 -10.45
N TRP A 130 -6.71 -38.89 -9.35
CA TRP A 130 -5.42 -39.58 -9.37
C TRP A 130 -5.64 -41.00 -9.89
#